data_AF-A0A6A5AAI3-F1
#
_entry.id   AF-A0A6A5AAI3-F1
#
_cell.length_a   1.000
_cell.length_b   1.000
_cell.length_c   1.000
_cell.angle_alpha   90.00
_cell.angle_beta   90.00
_cell.angle_gamma   90.00
#
_symmetry.space_group_name_H-M   'P 1'
#
loop_
_entity.id
_entity.type
_entity.pdbx_description
1 polymer ?
#
loop_
_entity_poly.entity_id
_entity_poly.type
_entity_poly.pdbx_seq_one_letter_code
_entity_poly.pdbx_strand_id
1 'polypeptide(L)'
;MWNESTAFGSQYHPPITAMSNLNISFMQFASAIDDITSQSFLLQPLVAANDMWSFYGWVGIHEWLSGRREVYSFEGDIATLTVLTEPQDELALVANDLEISRKGCYYIWYITVYITYVLVAIVTLMILYGFYIGFHVEWWNLFMCNWVIGCVWIGRPFLFLRGITAMLLLSSGSLAFIRHDGFSSLVAAPPTLFNTMVVAGEATWLTVVLHDFLLPFSDPDVTLHAPISTALVWVVLTIIQVTTPHTVSISLHPTCTYSLLGIQATCTSGVVQFGSLTRLGWLCLVHVACIVVVYLVVKVYFATTRRHKGMVHGVPHILLPGIVHAFFVESGHGDIYLDKVACVMCGMVSYKNTLFHIPSWTRLTKPPTLHGVGYMFHVAKLSVPVRNMQKLEHIQQEAPCSSIMVSSVELEHRQATEQHHKYIRWVGLFGLAHMGASVAGSYGYLESVRTVMANDFWWAGFNATGHQTYLSNWFNRQLQLGSNISATTTLVTALEFGEVGT
;
A
#
# COMPACT_ATOMS: atom_id res chain seq x y z
N MET A 1 -38.81 37.08 35.16
CA MET A 1 -37.35 37.06 34.93
C MET A 1 -37.04 37.63 33.53
N TRP A 2 -37.66 38.78 33.21
CA TRP A 2 -37.61 39.47 31.91
C TRP A 2 -37.35 40.97 32.18
N ASN A 3 -36.28 41.27 32.91
CA ASN A 3 -35.93 42.67 33.24
C ASN A 3 -34.41 42.93 33.16
N GLU A 4 -33.69 42.12 32.38
CA GLU A 4 -32.25 42.31 32.11
C GLU A 4 -31.96 42.46 30.60
N SER A 5 -32.95 42.84 29.79
CA SER A 5 -32.76 43.06 28.35
C SER A 5 -32.23 44.45 27.97
N THR A 6 -31.94 45.33 28.93
CA THR A 6 -31.41 46.68 28.68
C THR A 6 -29.93 46.85 29.08
N ALA A 7 -29.27 45.78 29.55
CA ALA A 7 -27.87 45.82 29.98
C ALA A 7 -26.85 45.70 28.83
N PHE A 8 -27.27 45.72 27.57
CA PHE A 8 -26.33 45.78 26.43
C PHE A 8 -25.60 47.13 26.32
N GLY A 9 -26.07 48.17 27.02
CA GLY A 9 -25.48 49.51 26.97
C GLY A 9 -24.48 49.86 28.06
N SER A 10 -24.33 49.05 29.13
CA SER A 10 -23.61 49.48 30.35
C SER A 10 -22.31 48.72 30.66
N GLN A 11 -21.90 47.77 29.83
CA GLN A 11 -20.62 47.07 30.02
C GLN A 11 -19.67 47.36 28.86
N TYR A 12 -18.67 48.18 29.15
CA TYR A 12 -17.49 48.52 28.34
C TYR A 12 -17.73 49.43 27.12
N HIS A 13 -17.60 50.75 27.31
CA HIS A 13 -17.15 51.66 26.25
C HIS A 13 -15.67 51.35 25.95
N PRO A 14 -15.37 50.53 24.92
CA PRO A 14 -14.74 51.08 23.71
C PRO A 14 -15.16 50.52 22.32
N PRO A 15 -16.21 49.69 22.10
CA PRO A 15 -16.45 49.11 20.77
C PRO A 15 -17.17 50.05 19.79
N ILE A 16 -17.94 51.04 20.26
CA ILE A 16 -18.68 51.97 19.38
C ILE A 16 -17.72 52.85 18.56
N THR A 17 -16.69 53.42 19.20
CA THR A 17 -15.72 54.28 18.50
C THR A 17 -14.91 53.49 17.48
N ALA A 18 -14.47 52.28 17.84
CA ALA A 18 -13.76 51.38 16.92
C ALA A 18 -14.64 50.94 15.73
N MET A 19 -15.90 50.58 15.99
CA MET A 19 -16.84 50.19 14.92
C MET A 19 -17.28 51.37 14.06
N SER A 20 -17.43 52.57 14.64
CA SER A 20 -17.74 53.79 13.88
C SER A 20 -16.62 54.19 12.93
N ASN A 21 -15.36 53.89 13.26
CA ASN A 21 -14.21 54.15 12.39
C ASN A 21 -14.20 53.26 11.14
N LEU A 22 -14.84 52.09 11.19
CA LEU A 22 -14.96 51.19 10.03
C LEU A 22 -16.03 51.66 9.02
N ASN A 23 -16.86 52.66 9.38
CA ASN A 23 -17.89 53.26 8.55
C ASN A 23 -18.79 52.25 7.81
N ILE A 24 -19.09 51.12 8.44
CA ILE A 24 -19.89 50.05 7.82
C ILE A 24 -21.33 50.54 7.70
N SER A 25 -21.91 50.42 6.50
CA SER A 25 -23.26 50.89 6.21
C SER A 25 -24.10 49.86 5.44
N PHE A 26 -25.43 49.99 5.53
CA PHE A 26 -26.34 49.41 4.56
C PHE A 26 -26.53 50.38 3.39
N MET A 27 -26.50 49.85 2.18
CA MET A 27 -26.72 50.60 0.95
C MET A 27 -28.06 50.22 0.34
N GLN A 28 -28.85 51.22 -0.05
CA GLN A 28 -30.08 51.03 -0.82
C GLN A 28 -30.10 51.96 -2.03
N PHE A 29 -30.61 51.44 -3.14
CA PHE A 29 -30.86 52.24 -4.33
C PHE A 29 -32.23 52.90 -4.20
N ALA A 30 -32.28 54.22 -4.35
CA ALA A 30 -33.51 54.99 -4.31
C ALA A 30 -33.62 55.92 -5.52
N SER A 31 -34.83 56.06 -6.05
CA SER A 31 -35.17 57.04 -7.08
C SER A 31 -36.26 57.98 -6.56
N ALA A 32 -36.19 59.26 -6.90
CA ALA A 32 -37.27 60.19 -6.59
C ALA A 32 -38.53 59.80 -7.39
N ILE A 33 -39.71 59.93 -6.76
CA ILE A 33 -41.01 59.55 -7.37
C ILE A 33 -41.27 60.38 -8.64
N ASP A 34 -40.83 61.64 -8.65
CA ASP A 34 -41.10 62.60 -9.72
C ASP A 34 -40.01 62.62 -10.82
N ASP A 35 -38.85 61.98 -10.59
CA ASP A 35 -37.75 61.94 -11.54
C ASP A 35 -36.95 60.63 -11.45
N ILE A 36 -37.32 59.69 -12.33
CA ILE A 36 -36.74 58.34 -12.46
C ILE A 36 -35.24 58.42 -12.87
N THR A 37 -34.79 59.54 -13.43
CA THR A 37 -33.39 59.72 -13.85
C THR A 37 -32.46 60.11 -12.70
N SER A 38 -33.01 60.59 -11.58
CA SER A 38 -32.26 60.93 -10.37
C SER A 38 -32.11 59.71 -9.45
N GLN A 39 -31.16 58.83 -9.79
CA GLN A 39 -30.78 57.70 -8.94
C GLN A 39 -29.84 58.16 -7.83
N SER A 40 -30.19 57.87 -6.58
CA SER A 40 -29.41 58.21 -5.39
C SER A 40 -29.14 56.98 -4.53
N PHE A 41 -28.00 56.99 -3.85
CA PHE A 41 -27.63 55.95 -2.90
C PHE A 41 -28.01 56.39 -1.48
N LEU A 42 -28.84 55.60 -0.81
CA LEU A 42 -29.14 55.78 0.60
C LEU A 42 -28.18 54.93 1.40
N LEU A 43 -27.46 55.57 2.31
CA LEU A 43 -26.50 54.92 3.20
C LEU A 43 -26.99 55.04 4.64
N GLN A 44 -27.19 53.91 5.29
CA GLN A 44 -27.53 53.84 6.71
C GLN A 44 -26.34 53.25 7.48
N PRO A 45 -25.62 54.02 8.31
CA PRO A 45 -24.54 53.47 9.13
C PRO A 45 -25.07 52.43 10.12
N LEU A 46 -24.29 51.37 10.34
CA LEU A 46 -24.65 50.31 11.29
C LEU A 46 -24.61 50.82 12.74
N VAL A 47 -23.60 51.64 13.08
CA VAL A 47 -23.47 52.19 14.43
C VAL A 47 -23.22 53.68 14.33
N ALA A 48 -24.11 54.48 14.92
CA ALA A 48 -23.98 55.92 15.02
C ALA A 48 -24.26 56.38 16.45
N ALA A 49 -23.59 57.46 16.87
CA ALA A 49 -23.83 58.03 18.20
C ALA A 49 -25.28 58.56 18.27
N ASN A 50 -26.02 58.11 19.28
CA ASN A 50 -27.41 58.49 19.55
C ASN A 50 -28.45 58.06 18.50
N ASP A 51 -28.16 57.05 17.68
CA ASP A 51 -29.15 56.47 16.74
C ASP A 51 -29.77 55.17 17.30
N MET A 52 -31.10 55.12 17.35
CA MET A 52 -31.87 53.94 17.76
C MET A 52 -31.70 52.76 16.80
N TRP A 53 -31.43 53.03 15.53
CA TRP A 53 -31.16 51.99 14.52
C TRP A 53 -29.92 51.17 14.84
N SER A 54 -29.00 51.70 15.66
CA SER A 54 -27.77 51.02 16.06
C SER A 54 -28.02 49.65 16.71
N PHE A 55 -29.20 49.40 17.28
CA PHE A 55 -29.58 48.07 17.76
C PHE A 55 -29.54 47.02 16.64
N TYR A 56 -30.16 47.30 15.49
CA TYR A 56 -30.14 46.40 14.33
C TYR A 56 -28.76 46.32 13.69
N GLY A 57 -28.00 47.42 13.72
CA GLY A 57 -26.61 47.39 13.28
C GLY A 57 -25.71 46.50 14.13
N TRP A 58 -25.90 46.47 15.46
CA TRP A 58 -25.19 45.53 16.34
C TRP A 58 -25.54 44.07 16.05
N VAL A 59 -26.78 43.77 15.66
CA VAL A 59 -27.16 42.43 15.17
C VAL A 59 -26.40 42.10 13.88
N GLY A 60 -26.34 43.04 12.93
CA GLY A 60 -25.56 42.88 11.69
C GLY A 60 -24.05 42.69 11.94
N ILE A 61 -23.48 43.41 12.91
CA ILE A 61 -22.08 43.24 13.33
C ILE A 61 -21.86 41.88 13.97
N HIS A 62 -22.78 41.42 14.83
CA HIS A 62 -22.70 40.08 15.40
C HIS A 62 -22.74 39.00 14.31
N GLU A 63 -23.62 39.14 13.31
CA GLU A 63 -23.67 38.23 12.16
C GLU A 63 -22.41 38.26 11.31
N TRP A 64 -21.80 39.44 11.13
CA TRP A 64 -20.49 39.58 10.47
C TRP A 64 -19.38 38.87 11.24
N LEU A 65 -19.28 39.12 12.55
CA LEU A 65 -18.30 38.46 13.41
C LEU A 65 -18.52 36.94 13.49
N SER A 66 -19.75 36.48 13.32
CA SER A 66 -20.11 35.06 13.25
C SER A 66 -19.90 34.45 11.86
N GLY A 67 -19.49 35.24 10.85
CA GLY A 67 -19.29 34.77 9.48
C GLY A 67 -20.56 34.52 8.65
N ARG A 68 -21.74 34.93 9.13
CA ARG A 68 -23.01 34.83 8.36
C ARG A 68 -23.19 35.96 7.35
N ARG A 69 -22.46 37.05 7.53
CA ARG A 69 -22.37 38.18 6.61
C ARG A 69 -20.91 38.54 6.43
N GLU A 70 -20.59 39.17 5.31
CA GLU A 70 -19.28 39.71 5.04
C GLU A 70 -19.37 41.23 4.87
N VAL A 71 -18.24 41.91 5.06
CA VAL A 71 -18.13 43.35 4.86
C VAL A 71 -17.14 43.59 3.74
N TYR A 72 -17.60 44.29 2.71
CA TYR A 72 -16.78 44.65 1.56
C TYR A 72 -16.56 46.15 1.52
N SER A 73 -15.34 46.55 1.15
CA SER A 73 -15.00 47.94 0.87
C SER A 73 -14.87 48.11 -0.64
N PHE A 74 -15.75 48.89 -1.23
CA PHE A 74 -15.75 49.25 -2.64
C PHE A 74 -15.02 50.58 -2.81
N GLU A 75 -13.80 50.54 -3.32
CA GLU A 75 -13.03 51.75 -3.65
C GLU A 75 -13.42 52.22 -5.06
N GLY A 76 -14.09 53.38 -5.13
CA GLY A 76 -14.37 54.07 -6.38
C GLY A 76 -13.57 55.36 -6.51
N ASP A 77 -13.59 55.96 -7.70
CA ASP A 77 -12.82 57.17 -8.01
C ASP A 77 -13.21 58.39 -7.15
N ILE A 78 -14.46 58.43 -6.68
CA ILE A 78 -15.05 59.55 -5.92
C ILE A 78 -15.15 59.26 -4.43
N ALA A 79 -15.46 58.00 -4.06
CA ALA A 79 -15.67 57.61 -2.67
C ALA A 79 -15.40 56.12 -2.47
N THR A 80 -14.96 55.78 -1.25
CA THR A 80 -14.87 54.40 -0.77
C THR A 80 -16.11 54.07 0.04
N LEU A 81 -16.79 52.98 -0.31
CA LEU A 81 -18.01 52.56 0.34
C LEU A 81 -17.85 51.20 1.01
N THR A 82 -17.98 51.18 2.34
CA THR A 82 -17.96 49.96 3.18
C THR A 82 -19.37 49.47 3.45
N VAL A 83 -19.74 48.34 2.85
CA VAL A 83 -21.11 47.78 2.88
C VAL A 83 -21.13 46.39 3.49
N LEU A 84 -22.16 46.12 4.30
CA LEU A 84 -22.47 44.79 4.83
C LEU A 84 -23.32 43.99 3.82
N THR A 85 -22.97 42.72 3.56
CA THR A 85 -23.74 41.86 2.66
C THR A 85 -25.10 41.42 3.23
N GLU A 86 -25.92 40.85 2.36
CA GLU A 86 -27.04 39.99 2.74
C GLU A 86 -26.54 38.78 3.57
N PRO A 87 -27.33 38.24 4.53
CA PRO A 87 -26.94 37.04 5.24
C PRO A 87 -26.85 35.87 4.27
N GLN A 88 -25.70 35.20 4.30
CA GLN A 88 -25.45 34.01 3.51
C GLN A 88 -25.52 32.79 4.44
N ASP A 89 -26.23 31.75 4.01
CA ASP A 89 -26.24 30.49 4.72
C ASP A 89 -24.86 29.82 4.64
N GLU A 90 -24.49 29.11 5.70
CA GLU A 90 -23.25 28.32 5.73
C GLU A 90 -23.29 27.30 4.58
N LEU A 91 -22.47 27.53 3.56
CA LEU A 91 -22.34 26.57 2.47
C LEU A 91 -21.52 25.40 2.98
N ALA A 92 -22.18 24.28 3.29
CA ALA A 92 -21.51 23.03 3.57
C ALA A 92 -20.88 22.50 2.27
N LEU A 93 -19.60 22.82 2.03
CA LEU A 93 -18.80 22.10 1.03
C LEU A 93 -18.54 20.69 1.55
N VAL A 94 -19.49 19.79 1.31
CA VAL A 94 -19.31 18.36 1.58
C VAL A 94 -18.26 17.85 0.61
N ALA A 95 -17.17 17.30 1.14
CA ALA A 95 -16.14 16.65 0.32
C ALA A 95 -16.79 15.53 -0.49
N ASN A 96 -16.52 15.49 -1.79
CA ASN A 96 -17.05 14.46 -2.65
C ASN A 96 -16.40 13.11 -2.28
N ASP A 97 -17.21 12.16 -1.83
CA ASP A 97 -16.76 10.83 -1.43
C ASP A 97 -16.01 10.06 -2.55
N LEU A 98 -16.17 10.49 -3.82
CA LEU A 98 -15.52 9.91 -4.99
C LEU A 98 -14.13 10.49 -5.29
N GLU A 99 -13.73 11.59 -4.65
CA GLU A 99 -12.39 12.16 -4.82
C GLU A 99 -11.30 11.32 -4.15
N ILE A 100 -11.67 10.53 -3.14
CA ILE A 100 -10.75 9.66 -2.41
C ILE A 100 -10.98 8.22 -2.87
N SER A 101 -9.99 7.59 -3.51
CA SER A 101 -10.11 6.17 -3.92
C SER A 101 -10.25 5.27 -2.70
N ARG A 102 -11.45 4.67 -2.53
CA ARG A 102 -11.75 3.74 -1.44
C ARG A 102 -11.47 2.30 -1.87
N LYS A 103 -11.77 1.94 -3.12
CA LYS A 103 -11.65 0.55 -3.57
C LYS A 103 -10.20 0.06 -3.61
N GLY A 104 -9.29 0.86 -4.14
CA GLY A 104 -7.86 0.51 -4.18
C GLY A 104 -7.28 0.24 -2.77
N CYS A 105 -7.55 1.16 -1.84
CA CYS A 105 -7.16 1.02 -0.43
C CYS A 105 -7.78 -0.23 0.22
N TYR A 106 -9.04 -0.53 -0.10
CA TYR A 106 -9.74 -1.71 0.41
C TYR A 106 -9.10 -3.02 -0.06
N TYR A 107 -8.67 -3.11 -1.32
CA TYR A 107 -7.94 -4.30 -1.82
C TYR A 107 -6.59 -4.49 -1.13
N ILE A 108 -5.82 -3.41 -0.94
CA ILE A 108 -4.55 -3.45 -0.20
C ILE A 108 -4.77 -3.95 1.23
N TRP A 109 -5.83 -3.46 1.88
CA TRP A 109 -6.21 -3.91 3.22
C TRP A 109 -6.56 -5.40 3.24
N TYR A 110 -7.38 -5.90 2.30
CA TYR A 110 -7.71 -7.33 2.18
C TYR A 110 -6.47 -8.21 2.01
N ILE A 111 -5.54 -7.80 1.14
CA ILE A 111 -4.29 -8.53 0.93
C ILE A 111 -3.48 -8.56 2.22
N THR A 112 -3.39 -7.44 2.94
CA THR A 112 -2.65 -7.35 4.20
C THR A 112 -3.26 -8.27 5.28
N VAL A 113 -4.60 -8.29 5.39
CA VAL A 113 -5.34 -9.20 6.28
C VAL A 113 -5.12 -10.66 5.89
N TYR A 114 -5.20 -10.99 4.60
CA TYR A 114 -4.93 -12.34 4.07
C TYR A 114 -3.55 -12.83 4.48
N ILE A 115 -2.51 -12.00 4.31
CA ILE A 115 -1.14 -12.36 4.70
C ILE A 115 -1.06 -12.67 6.20
N THR A 116 -1.67 -11.82 7.04
CA THR A 116 -1.68 -12.04 8.50
C THR A 116 -2.39 -13.34 8.86
N TYR A 117 -3.54 -13.63 8.23
CA TYR A 117 -4.28 -14.86 8.44
C TYR A 117 -3.44 -16.10 8.09
N VAL A 118 -2.75 -16.08 6.94
CA VAL A 118 -1.86 -17.18 6.53
C VAL A 118 -0.71 -17.35 7.52
N LEU A 119 -0.03 -16.27 7.93
CA LEU A 119 1.05 -16.35 8.92
C LEU A 119 0.57 -16.99 10.23
N VAL A 120 -0.58 -16.55 10.76
CA VAL A 120 -1.17 -17.11 11.97
C VAL A 120 -1.55 -18.58 11.79
N ALA A 121 -2.14 -18.95 10.65
CA ALA A 121 -2.51 -20.34 10.36
C ALA A 121 -1.27 -21.26 10.31
N ILE A 122 -0.17 -20.83 9.70
CA ILE A 122 1.06 -21.64 9.62
C ILE A 122 1.77 -21.71 10.97
N VAL A 123 1.86 -20.60 11.72
CA VAL A 123 2.46 -20.60 13.06
C VAL A 123 1.67 -21.49 14.03
N THR A 124 0.33 -21.46 13.97
CA THR A 124 -0.50 -22.38 14.78
C THR A 124 -0.27 -23.84 14.38
N LEU A 125 -0.16 -24.15 13.08
CA LEU A 125 0.18 -25.50 12.63
C LEU A 125 1.58 -25.94 13.11
N MET A 126 2.57 -25.06 13.06
CA MET A 126 3.92 -25.32 13.60
C MET A 126 3.88 -25.65 15.09
N ILE A 127 3.10 -24.91 15.88
CA ILE A 127 2.93 -25.16 17.32
C ILE A 127 2.30 -26.55 17.56
N LEU A 128 1.27 -26.93 16.79
CA LEU A 128 0.64 -28.25 16.88
C LEU A 128 1.62 -29.39 16.56
N TYR A 129 2.43 -29.23 15.52
CA TYR A 129 3.50 -30.18 15.20
C TYR A 129 4.61 -30.20 16.25
N GLY A 130 4.91 -29.04 16.86
CA GLY A 130 5.84 -28.92 17.98
C GLY A 130 5.39 -29.75 19.19
N PHE A 131 4.11 -29.64 19.58
CA PHE A 131 3.52 -30.49 20.62
C PHE A 131 3.57 -31.97 20.25
N TYR A 132 3.29 -32.31 18.99
CA TYR A 132 3.30 -33.71 18.52
C TYR A 132 4.69 -34.37 18.64
N ILE A 133 5.77 -33.62 18.42
CA ILE A 133 7.15 -34.13 18.53
C ILE A 133 7.82 -33.86 19.88
N GLY A 134 7.08 -33.32 20.87
CA GLY A 134 7.63 -33.01 22.20
C GLY A 134 8.62 -31.82 22.22
N PHE A 135 8.47 -30.86 21.31
CA PHE A 135 9.36 -29.68 21.15
C PHE A 135 10.84 -30.00 20.90
N HIS A 136 11.14 -31.20 20.38
CA HIS A 136 12.45 -31.51 19.82
C HIS A 136 12.63 -30.84 18.45
N VAL A 137 12.72 -29.50 18.45
CA VAL A 137 12.86 -28.64 17.28
C VAL A 137 14.20 -27.94 17.33
N GLU A 138 14.84 -27.75 16.17
CA GLU A 138 16.02 -26.89 16.08
C GLU A 138 15.63 -25.41 16.20
N TRP A 139 15.90 -24.81 17.36
CA TRP A 139 15.53 -23.43 17.67
C TRP A 139 16.07 -22.40 16.67
N TRP A 140 17.22 -22.67 16.04
CA TRP A 140 17.80 -21.76 15.05
C TRP A 140 16.94 -21.64 13.79
N ASN A 141 16.31 -22.75 13.37
CA ASN A 141 15.40 -22.76 12.22
C ASN A 141 14.12 -21.96 12.50
N LEU A 142 13.67 -21.92 13.77
CA LEU A 142 12.50 -21.14 14.19
C LEU A 142 12.72 -19.63 14.09
N PHE A 143 13.94 -19.12 14.33
CA PHE A 143 14.24 -17.69 14.16
C PHE A 143 14.13 -17.24 12.70
N MET A 144 14.27 -18.16 11.75
CA MET A 144 14.14 -17.89 10.32
C MET A 144 12.71 -18.11 9.79
N CYS A 145 11.73 -18.33 10.66
CA CYS A 145 10.36 -18.67 10.25
C CYS A 145 9.72 -17.61 9.36
N ASN A 146 9.88 -16.31 9.69
CA ASN A 146 9.28 -15.22 8.90
C ASN A 146 9.76 -15.24 7.45
N TRP A 147 11.03 -15.56 7.23
CA TRP A 147 11.64 -15.64 5.91
C TRP A 147 11.09 -16.81 5.10
N VAL A 148 11.17 -18.01 5.67
CA VAL A 148 10.77 -19.23 4.97
C VAL A 148 9.26 -19.22 4.72
N ILE A 149 8.45 -18.90 5.73
CA ILE A 149 6.98 -18.89 5.61
C ILE A 149 6.54 -17.82 4.61
N GLY A 150 7.13 -16.63 4.69
CA GLY A 150 6.84 -15.53 3.78
C GLY A 150 7.04 -15.91 2.31
N CYS A 151 8.20 -16.47 1.98
CA CYS A 151 8.53 -16.83 0.60
C CYS A 151 7.74 -18.03 0.07
N VAL A 152 7.44 -19.01 0.93
CA VAL A 152 6.82 -20.28 0.50
C VAL A 152 5.29 -20.21 0.47
N TRP A 153 4.67 -19.62 1.49
CA TRP A 153 3.21 -19.67 1.67
C TRP A 153 2.47 -18.45 1.12
N ILE A 154 3.13 -17.29 1.11
CA ILE A 154 2.51 -16.02 0.70
C ILE A 154 3.01 -15.61 -0.69
N GLY A 155 4.33 -15.61 -0.86
CA GLY A 155 4.98 -15.23 -2.11
C GLY A 155 5.42 -13.76 -2.15
N ARG A 156 6.42 -13.51 -3.00
CA ARG A 156 7.16 -12.24 -3.07
C ARG A 156 6.29 -11.00 -3.35
N PRO A 157 5.33 -11.01 -4.30
CA PRO A 157 4.55 -9.81 -4.62
C PRO A 157 3.68 -9.31 -3.46
N PHE A 158 3.06 -10.24 -2.71
CA PHE A 158 2.23 -9.89 -1.57
C PHE A 158 3.06 -9.39 -0.39
N LEU A 159 4.23 -9.99 -0.14
CA LEU A 159 5.17 -9.47 0.84
C LEU A 159 5.71 -8.09 0.47
N PHE A 160 6.00 -7.86 -0.82
CA PHE A 160 6.42 -6.55 -1.31
C PHE A 160 5.31 -5.51 -1.10
N LEU A 161 4.06 -5.84 -1.43
CA LEU A 161 2.92 -4.96 -1.21
C LEU A 161 2.75 -4.63 0.28
N ARG A 162 2.88 -5.61 1.18
CA ARG A 162 2.79 -5.39 2.63
C ARG A 162 3.94 -4.53 3.17
N GLY A 163 5.16 -4.76 2.70
CA GLY A 163 6.32 -3.97 3.09
C GLY A 163 6.23 -2.52 2.59
N ILE A 164 5.85 -2.31 1.32
CA ILE A 164 5.77 -0.96 0.74
C ILE A 164 4.61 -0.15 1.34
N THR A 165 3.50 -0.78 1.73
CA THR A 165 2.39 -0.07 2.38
C THR A 165 2.77 0.42 3.77
N ALA A 166 3.53 -0.38 4.54
CA ALA A 166 4.11 0.07 5.81
C ALA A 166 5.09 1.24 5.60
N MET A 167 5.90 1.21 4.54
CA MET A 167 6.80 2.30 4.17
C MET A 167 6.05 3.58 3.79
N LEU A 168 4.93 3.45 3.05
CA LEU A 168 4.06 4.57 2.73
C LEU A 168 3.46 5.19 4.00
N LEU A 169 3.05 4.37 4.97
CA LEU A 169 2.56 4.84 6.27
C LEU A 169 3.66 5.57 7.08
N LEU A 170 4.90 5.08 7.10
CA LEU A 170 6.03 5.77 7.74
C LEU A 170 6.44 7.07 7.03
N SER A 171 6.14 7.18 5.73
CA SER A 171 6.36 8.39 4.94
C SER A 171 5.19 9.38 4.99
N SER A 172 4.12 9.05 5.71
CA SER A 172 2.89 9.86 5.82
C SER A 172 2.71 10.42 7.23
N GLY A 173 2.13 11.61 7.34
CA GLY A 173 1.77 12.24 8.60
C GLY A 173 0.42 11.75 9.13
N SER A 174 0.34 11.51 10.44
CA SER A 174 -0.90 11.16 11.13
C SER A 174 -1.59 12.42 11.67
N LEU A 175 -2.88 12.58 11.37
CA LEU A 175 -3.72 13.67 11.84
C LEU A 175 -4.89 13.13 12.65
N ALA A 176 -5.27 13.84 13.71
CA ALA A 176 -6.52 13.65 14.42
C ALA A 176 -7.46 14.81 14.11
N PHE A 177 -8.72 14.49 13.84
CA PHE A 177 -9.78 15.47 13.73
C PHE A 177 -10.40 15.70 15.11
N ILE A 178 -10.25 16.92 15.63
CA ILE A 178 -10.71 17.28 16.97
C ILE A 178 -11.72 18.42 16.86
N ARG A 179 -12.83 18.27 17.58
CA ARG A 179 -13.89 19.28 17.66
C ARG A 179 -13.88 19.93 19.03
N HIS A 180 -13.66 21.23 19.08
CA HIS A 180 -13.68 22.04 20.30
C HIS A 180 -14.67 23.19 20.13
N ASP A 181 -15.66 23.29 21.02
CA ASP A 181 -16.61 24.41 21.08
C ASP A 181 -17.26 24.79 19.74
N GLY A 182 -17.66 23.77 18.97
CA GLY A 182 -18.29 23.95 17.66
C GLY A 182 -17.30 24.05 16.49
N PHE A 183 -16.03 24.40 16.75
CA PHE A 183 -14.97 24.45 15.73
C PHE A 183 -14.35 23.08 15.49
N SER A 184 -14.03 22.81 14.24
CA SER A 184 -13.38 21.57 13.80
C SER A 184 -11.94 21.87 13.37
N SER A 185 -10.98 21.13 13.91
CA SER A 185 -9.56 21.33 13.61
C SER A 185 -8.86 20.00 13.34
N LEU A 186 -7.87 20.03 12.46
CA LEU A 186 -6.96 18.92 12.22
C LEU A 186 -5.67 19.19 12.99
N VAL A 187 -5.32 18.30 13.90
CA VAL A 187 -4.12 18.41 14.75
C VAL A 187 -3.20 17.22 14.46
N ALA A 188 -1.89 17.48 14.42
CA ALA A 188 -0.89 16.42 14.29
C ALA A 188 -0.98 15.45 15.46
N ALA A 189 -1.15 14.17 15.16
CA ALA A 189 -1.32 13.10 16.14
C ALA A 189 -0.27 12.02 15.89
N PRO A 190 0.98 12.21 16.35
CA PRO A 190 2.05 11.25 16.12
C PRO A 190 1.71 9.88 16.74
N PRO A 191 2.03 8.76 16.07
CA PRO A 191 1.76 7.44 16.58
C PRO A 191 2.55 7.15 17.86
N THR A 192 2.01 6.30 18.72
CA THR A 192 2.72 5.81 19.91
C THR A 192 3.97 5.02 19.52
N LEU A 193 4.91 4.87 20.46
CA LEU A 193 6.13 4.07 20.24
C LEU A 193 5.80 2.64 19.81
N PHE A 194 4.81 2.02 20.45
CA PHE A 194 4.40 0.65 20.12
C PHE A 194 3.88 0.54 18.68
N ASN A 195 2.96 1.42 18.27
CA ASN A 195 2.44 1.43 16.90
C ASN A 195 3.56 1.69 15.89
N THR A 196 4.51 2.57 16.22
CA THR A 196 5.69 2.84 15.41
C THR A 196 6.57 1.60 15.24
N MET A 197 6.85 0.87 16.32
CA MET A 197 7.63 -0.36 16.28
C MET A 197 6.95 -1.45 15.44
N VAL A 198 5.63 -1.56 15.53
CA VAL A 198 4.83 -2.51 14.72
C VAL A 198 4.92 -2.16 13.24
N VAL A 199 4.65 -0.90 12.86
CA VAL A 199 4.72 -0.47 11.45
C VAL A 199 6.14 -0.58 10.89
N ALA A 200 7.17 -0.24 11.69
CA ALA A 200 8.57 -0.47 11.31
C ALA A 200 8.88 -1.97 11.13
N GLY A 201 8.27 -2.84 11.95
CA GLY A 201 8.34 -4.30 11.79
C GLY A 201 7.74 -4.76 10.47
N GLU A 202 6.57 -4.23 10.11
CA GLU A 202 5.92 -4.54 8.82
C GLU A 202 6.73 -4.05 7.62
N ALA A 203 7.44 -2.93 7.74
CA ALA A 203 8.34 -2.45 6.70
C ALA A 203 9.49 -3.44 6.42
N THR A 204 9.91 -4.25 7.40
CA THR A 204 11.00 -5.22 7.22
C THR A 204 10.70 -6.35 6.24
N TRP A 205 9.43 -6.59 5.89
CA TRP A 205 9.08 -7.51 4.81
C TRP A 205 9.73 -7.13 3.48
N LEU A 206 9.97 -5.83 3.25
CA LEU A 206 10.72 -5.36 2.09
C LEU A 206 12.18 -5.86 2.11
N THR A 207 12.82 -5.89 3.28
CA THR A 207 14.17 -6.44 3.46
C THR A 207 14.21 -7.94 3.18
N VAL A 208 13.18 -8.69 3.60
CA VAL A 208 13.06 -10.14 3.31
C VAL A 208 12.98 -10.36 1.80
N VAL A 209 12.14 -9.60 1.10
CA VAL A 209 12.00 -9.68 -0.36
C VAL A 209 13.31 -9.33 -1.06
N LEU A 210 14.02 -8.28 -0.62
CA LEU A 210 15.30 -7.88 -1.19
C LEU A 210 16.36 -8.98 -1.07
N HIS A 211 16.52 -9.59 0.09
CA HIS A 211 17.48 -10.69 0.26
C HIS A 211 17.09 -11.92 -0.56
N ASP A 212 15.81 -12.22 -0.68
CA ASP A 212 15.33 -13.33 -1.50
C ASP A 212 15.59 -13.09 -3.00
N PHE A 213 15.60 -11.83 -3.47
CA PHE A 213 16.04 -11.47 -4.82
C PHE A 213 17.56 -11.50 -4.98
N LEU A 214 18.30 -11.12 -3.95
CA LEU A 214 19.77 -11.14 -3.94
C LEU A 214 20.34 -12.55 -3.73
N LEU A 215 19.52 -13.50 -3.27
CA LEU A 215 19.95 -14.86 -2.93
C LEU A 215 20.80 -15.56 -4.02
N PRO A 216 20.49 -15.48 -5.33
CA PRO A 216 21.33 -16.10 -6.37
C PRO A 216 22.72 -15.47 -6.52
N PHE A 217 22.89 -14.23 -6.04
CA PHE A 217 24.14 -13.48 -6.09
C PHE A 217 24.85 -13.44 -4.73
N SER A 218 24.16 -13.80 -3.66
CA SER A 218 24.66 -13.75 -2.29
C SER A 218 25.47 -15.00 -1.93
N ASP A 219 26.46 -14.79 -1.07
CA ASP A 219 27.31 -15.84 -0.53
C ASP A 219 26.58 -16.79 0.44
N PRO A 220 27.12 -17.99 0.69
CA PRO A 220 26.60 -18.94 1.69
C PRO A 220 26.54 -18.37 3.12
N ASP A 221 27.15 -17.22 3.39
CA ASP A 221 27.10 -16.50 4.66
C ASP A 221 25.77 -15.75 4.91
N VAL A 222 24.77 -15.93 4.03
CA VAL A 222 23.42 -15.35 4.15
C VAL A 222 22.68 -15.72 5.42
N THR A 223 22.95 -16.90 5.97
CA THR A 223 22.51 -17.30 7.32
C THR A 223 22.76 -16.22 8.37
N LEU A 224 23.92 -15.55 8.33
CA LEU A 224 24.35 -14.63 9.37
C LEU A 224 23.97 -13.18 9.07
N HIS A 225 24.18 -12.69 7.84
CA HIS A 225 23.96 -11.27 7.53
C HIS A 225 22.48 -10.91 7.36
N ALA A 226 21.64 -11.83 6.91
CA ALA A 226 20.21 -11.60 6.69
C ALA A 226 19.43 -11.24 7.96
N PRO A 227 19.45 -12.03 9.06
CA PRO A 227 18.72 -11.68 10.28
C PRO A 227 19.26 -10.41 10.95
N ILE A 228 20.58 -10.22 10.94
CA ILE A 228 21.23 -9.04 11.54
C ILE A 228 20.84 -7.77 10.79
N SER A 229 20.85 -7.78 9.46
CA SER A 229 20.44 -6.62 8.65
C SER A 229 18.97 -6.30 8.81
N THR A 230 18.07 -7.30 8.88
CA THR A 230 16.65 -7.08 9.16
C THR A 230 16.42 -6.46 10.54
N ALA A 231 17.13 -6.95 11.58
CA ALA A 231 17.08 -6.36 12.92
C ALA A 231 17.61 -4.92 12.92
N LEU A 232 18.72 -4.65 12.22
CA LEU A 232 19.29 -3.32 12.08
C LEU A 232 18.33 -2.36 11.39
N VAL A 233 17.71 -2.78 10.27
CA VAL A 233 16.69 -1.99 9.56
C VAL A 233 15.54 -1.64 10.50
N TRP A 234 15.02 -2.61 11.25
CA TRP A 234 13.92 -2.37 12.20
C TRP A 234 14.29 -1.32 13.26
N VAL A 235 15.49 -1.43 13.85
CA VAL A 235 15.99 -0.46 14.84
C VAL A 235 16.14 0.93 14.22
N VAL A 236 16.79 1.02 13.05
CA VAL A 236 17.05 2.31 12.38
C VAL A 236 15.73 2.99 11.96
N LEU A 237 14.79 2.25 11.38
CA LEU A 237 13.48 2.80 11.01
C LEU A 237 12.70 3.28 12.23
N THR A 238 12.72 2.51 13.33
CA THR A 238 12.07 2.92 14.58
C THR A 238 12.70 4.20 15.13
N ILE A 239 14.04 4.29 15.15
CA ILE A 239 14.75 5.50 15.60
C ILE A 239 14.41 6.71 14.72
N ILE A 240 14.45 6.56 13.39
CA ILE A 240 14.12 7.65 12.46
C ILE A 240 12.68 8.14 12.70
N GLN A 241 11.73 7.23 12.86
CA GLN A 241 10.33 7.60 13.04
C GLN A 241 10.05 8.25 14.39
N VAL A 242 10.75 7.84 15.46
CA VAL A 242 10.62 8.45 16.79
C VAL A 242 11.29 9.82 16.87
N THR A 243 12.48 9.96 16.28
CA THR A 243 13.26 11.22 16.34
C THR A 243 12.75 12.26 15.37
N THR A 244 12.29 11.85 14.19
CA THR A 244 11.89 12.74 13.10
C THR A 244 10.60 12.23 12.43
N PRO A 245 9.45 12.19 13.12
CA PRO A 245 8.18 11.80 12.51
C PRO A 245 7.80 12.75 11.36
N HIS A 246 7.19 12.21 10.30
CA HIS A 246 6.70 13.06 9.21
C HIS A 246 5.46 13.83 9.67
N THR A 247 5.46 15.13 9.46
CA THR A 247 4.30 16.01 9.71
C THR A 247 3.68 16.43 8.39
N VAL A 248 2.36 16.63 8.40
CA VAL A 248 1.61 17.11 7.23
C VAL A 248 1.97 18.57 6.98
N SER A 249 2.35 18.91 5.75
CA SER A 249 2.58 20.29 5.32
C SER A 249 1.31 20.85 4.69
N ILE A 250 0.89 22.02 5.16
CA ILE A 250 -0.24 22.78 4.62
C ILE A 250 0.32 24.07 4.05
N SER A 251 0.07 24.32 2.76
CA SER A 251 0.43 25.57 2.09
C SER A 251 -0.85 26.27 1.66
N LEU A 252 -1.12 27.45 2.21
CA LEU A 252 -2.29 28.26 1.87
C LEU A 252 -1.86 29.31 0.85
N HIS A 253 -2.39 29.20 -0.36
CA HIS A 253 -2.17 30.18 -1.42
C HIS A 253 -3.48 30.37 -2.18
N PRO A 254 -4.41 31.19 -1.64
CA PRO A 254 -5.72 31.38 -2.21
C PRO A 254 -5.59 32.04 -3.59
N THR A 255 -5.84 31.27 -4.64
CA THR A 255 -5.94 31.78 -6.02
C THR A 255 -7.28 31.36 -6.59
N CYS A 256 -8.04 32.35 -7.06
CA CYS A 256 -9.32 32.13 -7.71
C CYS A 256 -9.20 32.49 -9.19
N THR A 257 -9.53 31.55 -10.05
CA THR A 257 -9.67 31.77 -11.49
C THR A 257 -11.14 31.72 -11.86
N TYR A 258 -11.63 32.79 -12.46
CA TYR A 258 -13.02 32.86 -12.94
C TYR A 258 -13.07 32.34 -14.38
N SER A 259 -13.64 31.15 -14.59
CA SER A 259 -13.85 30.61 -15.94
C SER A 259 -15.02 31.32 -16.63
N LEU A 260 -16.07 31.61 -15.87
CA LEU A 260 -17.25 32.32 -16.35
C LEU A 260 -17.74 33.28 -15.25
N LEU A 261 -17.57 34.58 -15.48
CA LEU A 261 -17.86 35.62 -14.48
C LEU A 261 -19.33 35.52 -14.03
N GLY A 262 -19.55 35.38 -12.72
CA GLY A 262 -20.88 35.25 -12.13
C GLY A 262 -21.51 33.86 -12.17
N ILE A 263 -20.87 32.86 -12.77
CA ILE A 263 -21.41 31.49 -12.90
C ILE A 263 -20.43 30.44 -12.33
N GLN A 264 -19.14 30.55 -12.65
CA GLN A 264 -18.15 29.55 -12.25
C GLN A 264 -16.82 30.19 -11.91
N ALA A 265 -16.39 29.96 -10.66
CA ALA A 265 -15.06 30.28 -10.18
C ALA A 265 -14.41 29.00 -9.64
N THR A 266 -13.14 28.78 -9.97
CA THR A 266 -12.32 27.72 -9.39
C THR A 266 -11.33 28.38 -8.45
N CYS A 267 -11.53 28.18 -7.15
CA CYS A 267 -10.67 28.71 -6.11
C CYS A 267 -9.83 27.60 -5.49
N THR A 268 -8.52 27.68 -5.62
CA THR A 268 -7.59 26.83 -4.86
C THR A 268 -7.21 27.59 -3.60
N SER A 269 -7.77 27.20 -2.45
CA SER A 269 -7.49 27.85 -1.15
C SER A 269 -6.12 27.43 -0.58
N GLY A 270 -5.72 26.18 -0.79
CA GLY A 270 -4.43 25.66 -0.37
C GLY A 270 -4.21 24.20 -0.74
N VAL A 271 -2.97 23.74 -0.57
CA VAL A 271 -2.55 22.35 -0.81
C VAL A 271 -2.15 21.73 0.52
N VAL A 272 -2.77 20.59 0.84
CA VAL A 272 -2.44 19.74 2.00
C VAL A 272 -1.67 18.53 1.51
N GLN A 273 -0.41 18.40 1.92
CA GLN A 273 0.45 17.28 1.56
C GLN A 273 0.59 16.32 2.75
N PHE A 274 -0.03 15.15 2.64
CA PHE A 274 -0.07 14.13 3.70
C PHE A 274 1.20 13.28 3.78
N GLY A 275 1.87 13.04 2.65
CA GLY A 275 3.03 12.16 2.57
C GLY A 275 4.08 12.69 1.60
N SER A 276 5.29 12.18 1.74
CA SER A 276 6.45 12.64 0.99
C SER A 276 7.18 11.51 0.27
N LEU A 277 7.23 11.60 -1.06
CA LEU A 277 8.01 10.67 -1.90
C LEU A 277 9.52 10.78 -1.64
N THR A 278 10.01 11.96 -1.26
CA THR A 278 11.44 12.13 -0.93
C THR A 278 11.79 11.37 0.35
N ARG A 279 10.94 11.45 1.38
CA ARG A 279 11.08 10.66 2.60
C ARG A 279 11.01 9.17 2.31
N LEU A 280 10.05 8.74 1.50
CA LEU A 280 9.94 7.33 1.08
C LEU A 280 11.25 6.85 0.41
N GLY A 281 11.82 7.65 -0.49
CA GLY A 281 13.11 7.35 -1.14
C GLY A 281 14.25 7.20 -0.15
N TRP A 282 14.36 8.10 0.84
CA TRP A 282 15.35 7.99 1.92
C TRP A 282 15.19 6.72 2.76
N LEU A 283 13.96 6.37 3.13
CA LEU A 283 13.69 5.16 3.89
C LEU A 283 14.04 3.90 3.06
N CYS A 284 13.73 3.86 1.77
CA CYS A 284 14.15 2.79 0.87
C CYS A 284 15.68 2.68 0.77
N LEU A 285 16.38 3.82 0.73
CA LEU A 285 17.86 3.84 0.74
C LEU A 285 18.41 3.27 2.06
N VAL A 286 17.79 3.55 3.20
CA VAL A 286 18.16 2.96 4.49
C VAL A 286 18.09 1.43 4.47
N HIS A 287 17.06 0.83 3.85
CA HIS A 287 17.00 -0.63 3.69
C HIS A 287 18.25 -1.16 2.97
N VAL A 288 18.56 -0.60 1.80
CA VAL A 288 19.71 -1.04 1.00
C VAL A 288 21.03 -0.79 1.74
N ALA A 289 21.18 0.38 2.37
CA ALA A 289 22.39 0.73 3.10
C ALA A 289 22.66 -0.22 4.27
N CYS A 290 21.64 -0.54 5.08
CA CYS A 290 21.78 -1.49 6.19
C CYS A 290 22.17 -2.90 5.71
N ILE A 291 21.59 -3.36 4.60
CA ILE A 291 21.96 -4.66 3.99
C ILE A 291 23.44 -4.67 3.59
N VAL A 292 23.88 -3.63 2.86
CA VAL A 292 25.27 -3.51 2.38
C VAL A 292 26.25 -3.40 3.55
N VAL A 293 25.96 -2.58 4.56
CA VAL A 293 26.82 -2.42 5.73
C VAL A 293 27.01 -3.75 6.46
N VAL A 294 25.93 -4.47 6.74
CA VAL A 294 26.02 -5.76 7.45
C VAL A 294 26.72 -6.81 6.59
N TYR A 295 26.46 -6.85 5.28
CA TYR A 295 27.17 -7.74 4.36
C TYR A 295 28.69 -7.50 4.38
N LEU A 296 29.12 -6.24 4.30
CA LEU A 296 30.53 -5.87 4.35
C LEU A 296 31.17 -6.22 5.71
N VAL A 297 30.49 -5.94 6.82
CA VAL A 297 30.98 -6.28 8.18
C VAL A 297 31.19 -7.79 8.31
N VAL A 298 30.25 -8.60 7.84
CA VAL A 298 30.36 -10.07 7.87
C VAL A 298 31.50 -10.56 6.98
N LYS A 299 31.66 -10.00 5.77
CA LYS A 299 32.79 -10.32 4.88
C LYS A 299 34.14 -9.97 5.49
N VAL A 300 34.27 -8.78 6.10
CA VAL A 300 35.51 -8.36 6.77
C VAL A 300 35.80 -9.25 7.99
N TYR A 301 34.78 -9.61 8.76
CA TYR A 301 34.91 -10.52 9.90
C TYR A 301 35.46 -11.89 9.49
N PHE A 302 34.92 -12.50 8.42
CA PHE A 302 35.41 -13.79 7.93
C PHE A 302 36.79 -13.70 7.26
N ALA A 303 37.06 -12.62 6.52
CA ALA A 303 38.38 -12.37 5.93
C ALA A 303 39.47 -12.22 7.00
N THR A 304 39.17 -11.54 8.11
CA THR A 304 40.12 -11.30 9.21
C THR A 304 40.30 -12.52 10.12
N THR A 305 39.24 -13.28 10.41
CA THR A 305 39.34 -14.47 11.28
C THR A 305 39.83 -15.73 10.57
N ARG A 306 39.97 -15.72 9.23
CA ARG A 306 40.27 -16.89 8.38
C ARG A 306 39.37 -18.11 8.66
N ARG A 307 38.23 -17.91 9.31
CA ARG A 307 37.19 -18.92 9.52
C ARG A 307 36.31 -18.97 8.27
N HIS A 308 36.91 -19.23 7.12
CA HIS A 308 36.09 -19.71 6.01
C HIS A 308 35.59 -21.09 6.42
N LYS A 309 34.33 -21.17 6.87
CA LYS A 309 33.58 -22.40 6.70
C LYS A 309 33.55 -22.60 5.18
N GLY A 310 34.39 -23.49 4.67
CA GLY A 310 34.23 -24.03 3.33
C GLY A 310 32.93 -24.82 3.31
N MET A 311 31.79 -24.12 3.23
CA MET A 311 30.54 -24.77 2.91
C MET A 311 30.65 -25.13 1.44
N VAL A 312 30.98 -26.40 1.20
CA VAL A 312 30.93 -27.01 -0.12
C VAL A 312 29.52 -26.74 -0.63
N HIS A 313 29.38 -26.17 -1.83
CA HIS A 313 28.08 -25.95 -2.45
C HIS A 313 27.40 -27.32 -2.57
N GLY A 314 26.48 -27.62 -1.66
CA GLY A 314 25.59 -28.76 -1.78
C GLY A 314 24.84 -28.65 -3.10
N VAL A 315 24.66 -29.77 -3.81
CA VAL A 315 23.85 -29.77 -5.03
C VAL A 315 22.42 -29.40 -4.62
N PRO A 316 21.83 -28.34 -5.18
CA PRO A 316 20.54 -27.85 -4.73
C PRO A 316 19.46 -28.92 -4.92
N HIS A 317 18.72 -29.18 -3.85
CA HIS A 317 17.55 -30.06 -3.91
C HIS A 317 16.42 -29.36 -4.67
N ILE A 318 15.91 -30.02 -5.71
CA ILE A 318 14.80 -29.55 -6.57
C ILE A 318 13.49 -29.32 -5.79
N LEU A 319 13.30 -30.04 -4.68
CA LEU A 319 12.08 -30.00 -3.87
C LEU A 319 12.09 -28.96 -2.75
N LEU A 320 13.27 -28.49 -2.34
CA LEU A 320 13.38 -27.54 -1.23
C LEU A 320 13.54 -26.13 -1.82
N PRO A 321 12.78 -25.14 -1.32
CA PRO A 321 12.96 -23.75 -1.70
C PRO A 321 14.42 -23.30 -1.53
N GLY A 322 14.91 -22.44 -2.43
CA GLY A 322 16.29 -21.94 -2.38
C GLY A 322 16.67 -21.31 -1.03
N ILE A 323 15.70 -20.66 -0.37
CA ILE A 323 15.87 -20.07 0.96
C ILE A 323 16.18 -21.11 2.05
N VAL A 324 15.77 -22.35 1.87
CA VAL A 324 15.99 -23.43 2.85
C VAL A 324 17.45 -23.89 2.81
N HIS A 325 18.02 -24.02 1.62
CA HIS A 325 19.46 -24.28 1.44
C HIS A 325 20.33 -23.18 2.03
N ALA A 326 19.80 -21.96 2.04
CA ALA A 326 20.49 -20.78 2.53
C ALA A 326 20.46 -20.63 4.05
N PHE A 327 19.43 -21.16 4.74
CA PHE A 327 19.22 -20.92 6.18
C PHE A 327 19.33 -22.16 7.06
N PHE A 328 19.08 -23.36 6.56
CA PHE A 328 19.11 -24.57 7.38
C PHE A 328 20.49 -25.24 7.35
N VAL A 329 20.80 -25.92 8.45
CA VAL A 329 22.12 -26.53 8.66
C VAL A 329 22.25 -27.78 7.78
N GLU A 330 23.21 -27.76 6.86
CA GLU A 330 23.61 -28.95 6.11
C GLU A 330 24.42 -29.91 7.02
N SER A 331 24.06 -31.19 7.02
CA SER A 331 24.92 -32.24 7.54
C SER A 331 26.12 -32.36 6.59
N GLY A 332 27.34 -32.52 7.12
CA GLY A 332 28.62 -32.37 6.38
C GLY A 332 28.83 -33.21 5.11
N HIS A 333 27.86 -34.03 4.71
CA HIS A 333 27.81 -34.76 3.42
C HIS A 333 26.88 -34.11 2.37
N GLY A 334 26.33 -32.91 2.63
CA GLY A 334 25.36 -32.22 1.77
C GLY A 334 23.91 -32.67 1.97
N ASP A 335 23.65 -33.50 2.99
CA ASP A 335 22.31 -33.95 3.33
C ASP A 335 21.65 -32.96 4.28
N ILE A 336 20.41 -32.55 4.01
CA ILE A 336 19.67 -31.61 4.84
C ILE A 336 18.73 -32.38 5.77
N TYR A 337 18.88 -32.17 7.07
CA TYR A 337 17.94 -32.65 8.07
C TYR A 337 16.83 -31.63 8.28
N LEU A 338 15.58 -32.10 8.28
CA LEU A 338 14.42 -31.24 8.47
C LEU A 338 13.48 -31.87 9.50
N ASP A 339 13.30 -31.21 10.64
CA ASP A 339 12.28 -31.62 11.61
C ASP A 339 10.87 -31.38 11.04
N LYS A 340 9.85 -32.00 11.63
CA LYS A 340 8.46 -31.88 11.14
C LYS A 340 7.94 -30.44 11.14
N VAL A 341 8.43 -29.59 12.04
CA VAL A 341 8.03 -28.17 12.11
C VAL A 341 8.67 -27.38 10.97
N ALA A 342 9.92 -27.66 10.64
CA ALA A 342 10.63 -27.06 9.52
C ALA A 342 10.12 -27.60 8.18
N CYS A 343 9.63 -28.84 8.11
CA CYS A 343 8.85 -29.32 6.97
C CYS A 343 7.64 -28.41 6.70
N VAL A 344 6.88 -28.07 7.75
CA VAL A 344 5.72 -27.17 7.65
C VAL A 344 6.15 -25.77 7.17
N MET A 345 7.25 -25.23 7.70
CA MET A 345 7.81 -23.94 7.22
C MET A 345 8.06 -23.99 5.71
N CYS A 346 8.62 -25.10 5.21
CA CYS A 346 8.89 -25.34 3.79
C CYS A 346 7.65 -25.72 2.95
N GLY A 347 6.43 -25.64 3.48
CA GLY A 347 5.21 -25.97 2.73
C GLY A 347 4.95 -27.48 2.61
N MET A 348 5.60 -28.31 3.43
CA MET A 348 5.42 -29.75 3.47
C MET A 348 4.64 -30.18 4.71
N VAL A 349 3.54 -30.91 4.50
CA VAL A 349 2.77 -31.50 5.59
C VAL A 349 3.04 -32.99 5.65
N SER A 350 3.48 -33.48 6.81
CA SER A 350 3.76 -34.89 7.03
C SER A 350 2.53 -35.65 7.54
N TYR A 351 2.16 -36.74 6.89
CA TYR A 351 1.20 -37.70 7.40
C TYR A 351 1.76 -39.12 7.29
N LYS A 352 2.00 -39.75 8.45
CA LYS A 352 2.64 -41.08 8.55
C LYS A 352 3.98 -41.14 7.78
N ASN A 353 4.07 -41.96 6.74
CA ASN A 353 5.26 -42.13 5.89
C ASN A 353 5.20 -41.30 4.60
N THR A 354 4.33 -40.30 4.55
CA THR A 354 4.13 -39.47 3.37
C THR A 354 4.26 -37.99 3.71
N LEU A 355 5.02 -37.29 2.88
CA LEU A 355 5.17 -35.85 2.88
C LEU A 355 4.41 -35.30 1.68
N PHE A 356 3.50 -34.37 1.93
CA PHE A 356 2.80 -33.67 0.88
C PHE A 356 3.37 -32.26 0.75
N HIS A 357 4.04 -31.98 -0.37
CA HIS A 357 4.56 -30.64 -0.66
C HIS A 357 3.46 -29.84 -1.35
N ILE A 358 2.85 -28.91 -0.61
CA ILE A 358 1.69 -28.13 -1.03
C ILE A 358 2.00 -27.26 -2.25
N PRO A 359 3.11 -26.48 -2.29
CA PRO A 359 3.36 -25.56 -3.40
C PRO A 359 3.52 -26.25 -4.77
N SER A 360 4.11 -27.45 -4.81
CA SER A 360 4.28 -28.22 -6.07
C SER A 360 3.17 -29.26 -6.27
N TRP A 361 2.25 -29.40 -5.32
CA TRP A 361 1.22 -30.43 -5.32
C TRP A 361 1.78 -31.86 -5.50
N THR A 362 2.93 -32.17 -4.90
CA THR A 362 3.58 -33.48 -5.04
C THR A 362 3.57 -34.27 -3.74
N ARG A 363 3.32 -35.57 -3.84
CA ARG A 363 3.41 -36.53 -2.73
C ARG A 363 4.75 -37.26 -2.76
N LEU A 364 5.46 -37.23 -1.65
CA LEU A 364 6.72 -37.92 -1.44
C LEU A 364 6.53 -39.03 -0.40
N THR A 365 6.88 -40.26 -0.74
CA THR A 365 6.87 -41.36 0.22
C THR A 365 8.26 -41.47 0.83
N LYS A 366 8.43 -40.95 2.05
CA LYS A 366 9.67 -41.05 2.82
C LYS A 366 9.34 -41.45 4.26
N PRO A 367 9.94 -42.53 4.79
CA PRO A 367 9.78 -42.86 6.20
C PRO A 367 10.47 -41.79 7.06
N PRO A 368 9.88 -41.43 8.22
CA PRO A 368 10.50 -40.46 9.09
C PRO A 368 11.75 -41.05 9.75
N THR A 369 12.78 -40.23 9.86
CA THR A 369 14.08 -40.54 10.46
C THR A 369 14.10 -40.16 11.94
N LEU A 370 14.97 -40.80 12.73
CA LEU A 370 15.22 -40.50 14.16
C LEU A 370 13.93 -40.49 15.02
N HIS A 371 13.39 -41.67 15.36
CA HIS A 371 12.18 -41.82 16.21
C HIS A 371 10.94 -41.02 15.75
N GLY A 372 10.84 -40.69 14.46
CA GLY A 372 9.67 -39.99 13.95
C GLY A 372 9.72 -38.45 14.05
N VAL A 373 10.86 -37.86 14.42
CA VAL A 373 11.00 -36.43 14.68
C VAL A 373 11.16 -35.61 13.39
N GLY A 374 11.82 -36.16 12.37
CA GLY A 374 12.12 -35.43 11.14
C GLY A 374 12.39 -36.30 9.92
N TYR A 375 12.82 -35.67 8.84
CA TYR A 375 13.14 -36.29 7.56
C TYR A 375 14.51 -35.87 7.09
N MET A 376 15.26 -36.82 6.53
CA MET A 376 16.54 -36.53 5.89
C MET A 376 16.37 -36.43 4.37
N PHE A 377 16.83 -35.32 3.81
CA PHE A 377 16.86 -35.08 2.38
C PHE A 377 18.29 -35.30 1.88
N HIS A 378 18.48 -36.44 1.23
CA HIS A 378 19.77 -36.74 0.61
C HIS A 378 20.00 -35.92 -0.65
N VAL A 379 21.26 -35.59 -0.92
CA VAL A 379 21.70 -34.89 -2.14
C VAL A 379 21.04 -35.53 -3.36
N ALA A 380 20.47 -34.71 -4.25
CA ALA A 380 19.85 -35.20 -5.48
C ALA A 380 20.93 -35.80 -6.38
N LYS A 381 21.12 -37.11 -6.29
CA LYS A 381 21.94 -37.87 -7.24
C LYS A 381 21.06 -38.14 -8.45
N LEU A 382 21.45 -37.61 -9.61
CA LEU A 382 20.86 -37.99 -10.89
C LEU A 382 21.22 -39.45 -11.16
N SER A 383 20.47 -40.38 -10.56
CA SER A 383 20.63 -41.80 -10.85
C SER A 383 19.98 -42.08 -12.20
N VAL A 384 20.80 -42.31 -13.21
CA VAL A 384 20.35 -42.81 -14.51
C VAL A 384 19.65 -44.15 -14.24
N PRO A 385 18.34 -44.30 -14.53
CA PRO A 385 17.73 -45.60 -14.49
C PRO A 385 18.31 -46.40 -15.65
N VAL A 386 19.29 -47.27 -15.37
CA VAL A 386 19.71 -48.31 -16.32
C VAL A 386 18.56 -49.31 -16.40
N ARG A 387 17.55 -48.97 -17.19
CA ARG A 387 16.43 -49.86 -17.49
C ARG A 387 17.00 -50.93 -18.40
N ASN A 388 17.16 -52.13 -17.84
CA ASN A 388 17.66 -53.37 -18.44
C ASN A 388 19.15 -53.69 -18.15
N MET A 389 19.46 -54.11 -16.92
CA MET A 389 20.54 -55.09 -16.70
C MET A 389 20.05 -56.41 -16.07
N GLN A 390 18.74 -56.62 -15.92
CA GLN A 390 18.19 -57.90 -15.43
C GLN A 390 18.21 -59.04 -16.47
N LYS A 391 18.73 -58.81 -17.68
CA LYS A 391 18.87 -59.87 -18.70
C LYS A 391 20.30 -60.35 -18.92
N LEU A 392 21.26 -59.91 -18.10
CA LEU A 392 22.67 -60.29 -18.23
C LEU A 392 23.25 -61.03 -17.02
N GLU A 393 22.42 -61.61 -16.15
CA GLU A 393 22.88 -62.62 -15.17
C GLU A 393 22.62 -64.06 -15.65
N HIS A 394 21.83 -64.26 -16.72
CA HIS A 394 21.46 -65.60 -17.19
C HIS A 394 22.31 -66.16 -18.35
N ILE A 395 23.38 -65.48 -18.77
CA ILE A 395 24.30 -65.99 -19.83
C ILE A 395 25.75 -66.04 -19.32
N GLN A 396 25.94 -66.51 -18.09
CA GLN A 396 27.30 -66.69 -17.53
C GLN A 396 27.52 -68.09 -16.96
N GLN A 397 26.96 -69.09 -17.64
CA GLN A 397 27.38 -70.47 -17.51
C GLN A 397 27.70 -71.00 -18.91
N GLU A 398 28.98 -71.33 -19.09
CA GLU A 398 29.65 -72.02 -20.22
C GLU A 398 30.56 -71.17 -21.15
N ALA A 399 31.82 -71.02 -20.69
CA ALA A 399 33.11 -71.04 -21.43
C ALA A 399 33.35 -70.15 -22.69
N PRO A 400 34.55 -70.19 -23.30
CA PRO A 400 35.80 -69.55 -22.87
C PRO A 400 36.14 -68.28 -23.69
N CYS A 401 37.14 -67.56 -23.17
CA CYS A 401 37.72 -66.32 -23.69
C CYS A 401 37.92 -66.27 -25.22
N SER A 402 37.30 -65.29 -25.89
CA SER A 402 37.89 -64.65 -27.08
C SER A 402 37.44 -63.19 -27.15
N SER A 403 38.44 -62.34 -27.34
CA SER A 403 38.33 -60.90 -27.56
C SER A 403 37.39 -60.53 -28.70
N ILE A 404 36.81 -59.32 -28.61
CA ILE A 404 36.02 -58.57 -29.61
C ILE A 404 34.52 -58.52 -29.27
N MET A 405 34.14 -57.65 -28.32
CA MET A 405 32.78 -57.08 -28.24
C MET A 405 32.70 -55.81 -27.37
N VAL A 406 33.69 -54.91 -27.45
CA VAL A 406 33.70 -53.65 -26.66
C VAL A 406 33.07 -52.47 -27.44
N SER A 407 32.92 -52.54 -28.77
CA SER A 407 32.48 -51.38 -29.57
C SER A 407 30.96 -51.18 -29.66
N SER A 408 30.13 -52.21 -29.47
CA SER A 408 28.67 -52.12 -29.63
C SER A 408 27.97 -51.53 -28.40
N VAL A 409 28.44 -51.89 -27.20
CA VAL A 409 27.88 -51.39 -25.93
C VAL A 409 28.18 -49.89 -25.74
N GLU A 410 29.35 -49.42 -26.18
CA GLU A 410 29.76 -48.02 -26.03
C GLU A 410 29.03 -47.08 -27.01
N LEU A 411 28.60 -47.59 -28.17
CA LEU A 411 27.84 -46.84 -29.18
C LEU A 411 26.36 -46.66 -28.77
N GLU A 412 25.72 -47.72 -28.26
CA GLU A 412 24.35 -47.64 -27.73
C GLU A 412 24.27 -46.76 -26.49
N HIS A 413 25.27 -46.83 -25.61
CA HIS A 413 25.33 -45.95 -24.43
C HIS A 413 25.49 -44.48 -24.82
N ARG A 414 26.32 -44.16 -25.84
CA ARG A 414 26.43 -42.79 -26.39
C ARG A 414 25.13 -42.30 -27.04
N GLN A 415 24.42 -43.15 -27.78
CA GLN A 415 23.15 -42.79 -28.43
C GLN A 415 22.02 -42.54 -27.42
N ALA A 416 21.90 -43.38 -26.39
CA ALA A 416 20.92 -43.18 -25.30
C ALA A 416 21.20 -41.90 -24.50
N THR A 417 22.48 -41.58 -24.30
CA THR A 417 22.91 -40.36 -23.59
C THR A 417 22.63 -39.09 -24.42
N GLU A 418 22.84 -39.12 -25.75
CA GLU A 418 22.50 -38.01 -26.65
C GLU A 418 21.00 -37.72 -26.74
N GLN A 419 20.18 -38.77 -26.83
CA GLN A 419 18.73 -38.64 -26.96
C GLN A 419 18.10 -38.09 -25.67
N HIS A 420 18.66 -38.47 -24.51
CA HIS A 420 18.28 -37.92 -23.21
C HIS A 420 18.69 -36.45 -23.04
N HIS A 421 19.88 -36.05 -23.51
CA HIS A 421 20.30 -34.63 -23.51
C HIS A 421 19.41 -33.76 -24.40
N LYS A 422 18.98 -34.27 -25.57
CA LYS A 422 18.02 -33.58 -26.44
C LYS A 422 16.66 -33.43 -25.73
N TYR A 423 16.17 -34.47 -25.05
CA TYR A 423 14.94 -34.41 -24.28
C TYR A 423 15.00 -33.38 -23.13
N ILE A 424 16.07 -33.37 -22.33
CA ILE A 424 16.25 -32.38 -21.25
C ILE A 424 16.28 -30.95 -21.81
N ARG A 425 16.98 -30.73 -22.93
CA ARG A 425 17.00 -29.42 -23.60
C ARG A 425 15.62 -28.97 -24.06
N TRP A 426 14.83 -29.87 -24.64
CA TRP A 426 13.45 -29.58 -25.06
C TRP A 426 12.53 -29.29 -23.87
N VAL A 427 12.64 -30.06 -22.78
CA VAL A 427 11.88 -29.81 -21.54
C VAL A 427 12.27 -28.46 -20.93
N GLY A 428 13.57 -28.13 -20.90
CA GLY A 428 14.06 -26.84 -20.44
C GLY A 428 13.56 -25.67 -21.30
N LEU A 429 13.57 -25.82 -22.62
CA LEU A 429 13.03 -24.83 -23.55
C LEU A 429 11.52 -24.63 -23.36
N PHE A 430 10.77 -25.71 -23.20
CA PHE A 430 9.33 -25.65 -22.92
C PHE A 430 9.04 -24.97 -21.57
N GLY A 431 9.84 -25.27 -20.54
CA GLY A 431 9.77 -24.59 -19.24
C GLY A 431 10.03 -23.10 -19.35
N LEU A 432 11.08 -22.70 -20.08
CA LEU A 432 11.40 -21.29 -20.34
C LEU A 432 10.28 -20.58 -21.11
N ALA A 433 9.73 -21.23 -22.15
CA ALA A 433 8.61 -20.72 -22.93
C ALA A 433 7.36 -20.53 -22.06
N HIS A 434 7.06 -21.49 -21.17
CA HIS A 434 5.96 -21.38 -20.21
C HIS A 434 6.15 -20.20 -19.24
N MET A 435 7.36 -20.03 -18.70
CA MET A 435 7.69 -18.89 -17.83
C MET A 435 7.49 -17.56 -18.57
N GLY A 436 8.01 -17.45 -19.80
CA GLY A 436 7.82 -16.26 -20.63
C GLY A 436 6.36 -15.98 -20.95
N ALA A 437 5.58 -17.00 -21.32
CA ALA A 437 4.15 -16.88 -21.59
C ALA A 437 3.36 -16.46 -20.33
N SER A 438 3.74 -16.95 -19.16
CA SER A 438 3.12 -16.56 -17.89
C SER A 438 3.38 -15.08 -17.58
N VAL A 439 4.62 -14.61 -17.73
CA VAL A 439 4.97 -13.19 -17.54
C VAL A 439 4.23 -12.29 -18.53
N ALA A 440 4.22 -12.67 -19.82
CA ALA A 440 3.50 -11.94 -20.85
C ALA A 440 1.98 -11.93 -20.60
N GLY A 441 1.41 -13.04 -20.14
CA GLY A 441 0.01 -13.14 -19.75
C GLY A 441 -0.34 -12.25 -18.56
N SER A 442 0.50 -12.21 -17.52
CA SER A 442 0.33 -11.29 -16.40
C SER A 442 0.38 -9.82 -16.85
N TYR A 443 1.33 -9.46 -17.71
CA TYR A 443 1.41 -8.10 -18.27
C TYR A 443 0.19 -7.76 -19.14
N GLY A 444 -0.23 -8.69 -20.01
CA GLY A 444 -1.43 -8.52 -20.84
C GLY A 444 -2.72 -8.36 -20.01
N TYR A 445 -2.82 -9.06 -18.88
CA TYR A 445 -3.91 -8.86 -17.92
C TYR A 445 -3.90 -7.46 -17.30
N LEU A 446 -2.72 -6.97 -16.87
CA LEU A 446 -2.59 -5.61 -16.33
C LEU A 446 -2.99 -4.56 -17.36
N GLU A 447 -2.59 -4.71 -18.62
CA GLU A 447 -2.98 -3.77 -19.67
C GLU A 447 -4.49 -3.83 -19.96
N SER A 448 -5.08 -5.03 -19.91
CA SER A 448 -6.54 -5.21 -20.10
C SER A 448 -7.35 -4.54 -18.99
N VAL A 449 -6.86 -4.60 -17.75
CA VAL A 449 -7.56 -4.08 -16.57
C VAL A 449 -7.26 -2.59 -16.34
N ARG A 450 -6.28 -2.00 -17.03
CA ARG A 450 -5.92 -0.57 -16.94
C ARG A 450 -7.12 0.36 -17.13
N THR A 451 -8.00 0.08 -18.09
CA THR A 451 -9.18 0.91 -18.37
C THR A 451 -10.28 0.76 -17.32
N VAL A 452 -10.35 -0.41 -16.69
CA VAL A 452 -11.28 -0.73 -15.58
C VAL A 452 -10.79 -0.04 -14.31
N MET A 453 -9.52 -0.19 -13.94
CA MET A 453 -8.93 0.41 -12.74
C MET A 453 -8.64 1.92 -12.86
N ALA A 454 -9.03 2.57 -13.96
CA ALA A 454 -8.83 4.01 -14.15
C ALA A 454 -9.72 4.88 -13.23
N ASN A 455 -10.77 4.31 -12.64
CA ASN A 455 -11.68 4.99 -11.73
C ASN A 455 -12.03 4.09 -10.53
N ASP A 456 -12.51 4.70 -9.44
CA ASP A 456 -12.86 3.96 -8.21
C ASP A 456 -14.12 3.09 -8.36
N PHE A 457 -14.88 3.23 -9.45
CA PHE A 457 -16.05 2.39 -9.76
C PHE A 457 -15.70 1.08 -10.47
N TRP A 458 -14.48 0.97 -10.99
CA TRP A 458 -14.04 -0.14 -11.84
C TRP A 458 -14.89 -0.29 -13.11
N TRP A 459 -15.31 0.83 -13.70
CA TRP A 459 -16.10 0.85 -14.91
C TRP A 459 -15.23 1.25 -16.09
N ALA A 460 -15.06 0.35 -17.05
CA ALA A 460 -14.25 0.62 -18.23
C ALA A 460 -14.75 1.87 -18.97
N GLY A 461 -13.86 2.85 -19.19
CA GLY A 461 -14.18 4.07 -19.93
C GLY A 461 -15.06 5.08 -19.18
N PHE A 462 -15.36 4.84 -17.90
CA PHE A 462 -16.09 5.83 -17.10
C PHE A 462 -15.22 7.07 -16.87
N ASN A 463 -15.77 8.21 -17.27
CA ASN A 463 -15.13 9.51 -17.13
C ASN A 463 -16.01 10.39 -16.24
N ALA A 464 -15.45 10.81 -15.09
CA ALA A 464 -16.14 11.69 -14.15
C ALA A 464 -16.52 13.04 -14.79
N THR A 465 -15.68 13.59 -15.68
CA THR A 465 -15.99 14.90 -16.28
C THR A 465 -17.11 14.85 -17.32
N GLY A 466 -17.34 13.70 -17.96
CA GLY A 466 -18.37 13.53 -19.00
C GLY A 466 -19.62 12.81 -18.49
N HIS A 467 -19.48 11.55 -18.10
CA HIS A 467 -20.61 10.68 -17.77
C HIS A 467 -21.30 11.08 -16.47
N GLN A 468 -20.54 11.48 -15.45
CA GLN A 468 -21.13 11.93 -14.18
C GLN A 468 -21.84 13.28 -14.36
N THR A 469 -21.20 14.22 -15.05
CA THR A 469 -21.78 15.53 -15.38
C THR A 469 -23.07 15.40 -16.20
N TYR A 470 -23.10 14.49 -17.18
CA TYR A 470 -24.31 14.15 -17.94
C TYR A 470 -25.45 13.72 -17.02
N LEU A 471 -25.18 12.75 -16.14
CA LEU A 471 -26.17 12.23 -15.20
C LEU A 471 -26.66 13.32 -14.24
N SER A 472 -25.75 14.13 -13.69
CA SER A 472 -26.07 15.23 -12.78
C SER A 472 -26.91 16.32 -13.46
N ASN A 473 -26.54 16.74 -14.67
CA ASN A 473 -27.30 17.73 -15.43
C ASN A 473 -28.69 17.21 -15.82
N TRP A 474 -28.77 15.94 -16.23
CA TRP A 474 -30.05 15.30 -16.51
C TRP A 474 -30.95 15.26 -15.27
N PHE A 475 -30.43 14.82 -14.12
CA PHE A 475 -31.20 14.80 -12.86
C PHE A 475 -31.63 16.20 -12.42
N ASN A 476 -30.72 17.18 -12.45
CA ASN A 476 -31.04 18.57 -12.11
C ASN A 476 -32.14 19.13 -13.03
N ARG A 477 -32.06 18.84 -14.32
CA ARG A 477 -33.08 19.26 -15.30
C ARG A 477 -34.43 18.58 -15.05
N GLN A 478 -34.46 17.30 -14.70
CA GLN A 478 -35.71 16.60 -14.37
C GLN A 478 -36.31 17.08 -13.03
N LEU A 479 -35.48 17.41 -12.05
CA LEU A 479 -35.94 18.01 -10.78
C LEU A 479 -36.48 19.42 -10.97
N GLN A 480 -35.90 20.21 -11.89
CA GLN A 480 -36.37 21.56 -12.21
C GLN A 480 -37.63 21.55 -13.11
N LEU A 481 -37.80 20.53 -13.96
CA LEU A 481 -38.87 20.48 -14.97
C LEU A 481 -40.02 19.51 -14.65
N GLY A 482 -39.90 18.63 -13.65
CA GLY A 482 -40.84 17.53 -13.44
C GLY A 482 -41.47 17.45 -12.06
N SER A 483 -42.76 17.81 -11.95
CA SER A 483 -43.63 17.40 -10.83
C SER A 483 -44.38 16.08 -11.10
N ASN A 484 -44.15 15.40 -12.24
CA ASN A 484 -44.81 14.14 -12.59
C ASN A 484 -43.88 13.25 -13.43
N ILE A 485 -43.12 12.37 -12.79
CA ILE A 485 -42.30 11.36 -13.47
C ILE A 485 -43.23 10.19 -13.86
N SER A 486 -43.80 10.24 -15.07
CA SER A 486 -44.33 9.03 -15.71
C SER A 486 -43.17 8.31 -16.40
N ALA A 487 -42.82 7.15 -15.86
CA ALA A 487 -41.78 6.29 -16.40
C ALA A 487 -42.15 5.82 -17.81
N THR A 488 -41.61 6.47 -18.85
CA THR A 488 -41.65 5.88 -20.19
C THR A 488 -40.44 6.30 -21.02
N THR A 489 -39.62 5.28 -21.33
CA THR A 489 -38.59 5.24 -22.39
C THR A 489 -37.47 6.29 -22.32
N THR A 490 -36.46 5.93 -21.53
CA THR A 490 -35.18 6.61 -21.32
C THR A 490 -34.25 6.46 -22.54
N LEU A 491 -34.06 7.51 -23.33
CA LEU A 491 -32.89 7.66 -24.19
C LEU A 491 -31.73 8.24 -23.37
N VAL A 492 -30.93 7.34 -22.77
CA VAL A 492 -29.75 7.67 -21.94
C VAL A 492 -28.55 8.14 -22.80
N THR A 493 -28.73 8.32 -24.11
CA THR A 493 -27.66 8.59 -25.08
C THR A 493 -27.81 9.92 -25.85
N ALA A 494 -28.76 10.78 -25.50
CA ALA A 494 -28.99 12.02 -26.22
C ALA A 494 -27.87 13.05 -25.94
N LEU A 495 -27.19 13.52 -27.00
CA LEU A 495 -26.09 14.50 -26.92
C LEU A 495 -26.46 15.80 -26.18
N GLU A 496 -27.75 16.16 -26.13
CA GLU A 496 -28.24 17.38 -25.46
C GLU A 496 -27.96 17.45 -23.96
N PHE A 497 -27.62 16.33 -23.31
CA PHE A 497 -27.24 16.32 -21.89
C PHE A 497 -25.74 16.07 -21.68
N GLY A 498 -24.97 15.88 -22.75
CA GLY A 498 -23.58 15.43 -22.71
C GLY A 498 -22.64 16.33 -23.46
N GLU A 499 -22.56 17.61 -23.10
CA GLU A 499 -21.37 18.45 -23.34
C GLU A 499 -21.55 19.83 -22.70
N VAL A 500 -20.81 20.09 -21.61
CA VAL A 500 -20.24 21.40 -21.30
C VAL A 500 -18.86 21.12 -20.71
N GLY A 501 -17.87 20.99 -21.59
CA GLY A 501 -16.52 20.59 -21.20
C GLY A 501 -15.54 20.69 -22.37
N THR A 502 -15.36 21.89 -22.89
CA THR A 502 -14.10 22.32 -23.53
C THR A 502 -13.56 23.51 -22.76
#